data_AF-A0AAC8PW23-F1
#
_entry.id   AF-A0AAC8PW23-F1
#
_cell.length_a   1.000
_cell.length_b   1.000
_cell.length_c   1.000
_cell.angle_alpha   90.00
_cell.angle_beta   90.00
_cell.angle_gamma   90.00
#
_symmetry.space_group_name_H-M   'P 1'
#
loop_
_entity.id
_entity.type
_entity.pdbx_description
1 polymer ?
#
loop_
_entity_poly.entity_id
_entity_poly.type
_entity_poly.pdbx_seq_one_letter_code
_entity_poly.pdbx_strand_id
1 'polypeptide(L)'
;MTRITKYTRELMLDELIKNGKFAENIQAKEQALKQAGHEIYLKIFGKYLDDIKKLPELLFNRTREIRLDGIESPNSSFMLRVELPDYHVCLAFGTVIGKNFHGLTKDDEIIKKYLAAEQAYDDEFSKMKQARRDAEVMLSGINTFKQLWKLWPESQSLLGKFENQDKPNYPLVPQNIVNINAAFGLPVENNL
;
A
#
# COMPACT_ATOMS: atom_id res chain seq x y z
N MET A 1 -22.68 -26.02 14.76
CA MET A 1 -21.86 -24.81 14.62
C MET A 1 -20.77 -25.04 13.58
N THR A 2 -20.78 -24.26 12.49
CA THR A 2 -19.80 -24.24 11.39
C THR A 2 -18.39 -23.90 11.88
N ARG A 3 -17.36 -24.58 11.36
CA ARG A 3 -15.95 -24.43 11.73
C ARG A 3 -15.45 -23.25 10.95
N ILE A 4 -14.39 -22.68 11.45
CA ILE A 4 -13.53 -21.87 10.63
C ILE A 4 -12.30 -22.72 10.32
N THR A 5 -12.23 -23.23 9.10
CA THR A 5 -11.03 -23.95 8.63
C THR A 5 -9.90 -22.94 8.37
N LYS A 6 -8.65 -23.42 8.24
CA LYS A 6 -7.53 -22.53 7.85
C LYS A 6 -7.83 -21.78 6.55
N TYR A 7 -8.35 -22.49 5.55
CA TYR A 7 -8.76 -21.90 4.28
C TYR A 7 -9.87 -20.85 4.46
N THR A 8 -10.87 -21.13 5.28
CA THR A 8 -11.93 -20.16 5.62
C THR A 8 -11.35 -18.91 6.29
N ARG A 9 -10.34 -19.05 7.17
CA ARG A 9 -9.66 -17.89 7.79
C ARG A 9 -8.92 -17.04 6.77
N GLU A 10 -8.22 -17.65 5.83
CA GLU A 10 -7.52 -16.94 4.76
C GLU A 10 -8.52 -16.15 3.89
N LEU A 11 -9.63 -16.78 3.49
CA LEU A 11 -10.69 -16.09 2.75
C LEU A 11 -11.35 -14.95 3.56
N MET A 12 -11.55 -15.15 4.85
CA MET A 12 -12.09 -14.13 5.74
C MET A 12 -11.11 -12.96 5.90
N LEU A 13 -9.80 -13.22 6.01
CA LEU A 13 -8.77 -12.18 6.04
C LEU A 13 -8.73 -11.39 4.74
N ASP A 14 -8.77 -12.06 3.60
CA ASP A 14 -8.80 -11.40 2.30
C ASP A 14 -10.07 -10.54 2.15
N GLU A 15 -11.21 -11.04 2.62
CA GLU A 15 -12.46 -10.28 2.62
C GLU A 15 -12.40 -9.04 3.53
N LEU A 16 -11.81 -9.16 4.72
CA LEU A 16 -11.60 -8.04 5.63
C LEU A 16 -10.70 -6.98 4.98
N ILE A 17 -9.56 -7.37 4.41
CA ILE A 17 -8.64 -6.45 3.75
C ILE A 17 -9.30 -5.77 2.55
N LYS A 18 -10.04 -6.53 1.73
CA LYS A 18 -10.69 -6.03 0.52
C LYS A 18 -11.79 -5.02 0.81
N ASN A 19 -12.58 -5.24 1.86
CA ASN A 19 -13.69 -4.34 2.21
C ASN A 19 -13.32 -3.33 3.30
N GLY A 20 -12.09 -3.39 3.82
CA GLY A 20 -11.57 -2.39 4.73
C GLY A 20 -11.32 -1.08 4.02
N LYS A 21 -11.42 0.02 4.77
CA LYS A 21 -11.11 1.39 4.27
C LYS A 21 -9.68 1.54 3.75
N PHE A 22 -8.80 0.59 4.08
CA PHE A 22 -7.43 0.56 3.57
C PHE A 22 -7.34 0.42 2.06
N ALA A 23 -8.20 -0.36 1.41
CA ALA A 23 -8.06 -0.62 -0.02
C ALA A 23 -8.19 0.69 -0.83
N GLU A 24 -9.23 1.47 -0.53
CA GLU A 24 -9.46 2.78 -1.16
C GLU A 24 -8.39 3.80 -0.75
N ASN A 25 -8.02 3.85 0.52
CA ASN A 25 -7.00 4.78 1.00
C ASN A 25 -5.62 4.49 0.40
N ILE A 26 -5.19 3.23 0.38
CA ILE A 26 -3.91 2.81 -0.19
C ILE A 26 -3.89 3.13 -1.67
N GLN A 27 -4.94 2.80 -2.42
CA GLN A 27 -5.01 3.11 -3.85
C GLN A 27 -4.94 4.63 -4.10
N ALA A 28 -5.65 5.43 -3.32
CA ALA A 28 -5.61 6.89 -3.45
C ALA A 28 -4.22 7.46 -3.11
N LYS A 29 -3.55 6.95 -2.06
CA LYS A 29 -2.20 7.37 -1.67
C LYS A 29 -1.15 6.91 -2.67
N GLU A 30 -1.26 5.70 -3.20
CA GLU A 30 -0.40 5.17 -4.26
C GLU A 30 -0.54 6.02 -5.54
N GLN A 31 -1.76 6.41 -5.90
CA GLN A 31 -1.99 7.28 -7.05
C GLN A 31 -1.37 8.67 -6.85
N ALA A 32 -1.51 9.24 -5.64
CA ALA A 32 -0.90 10.52 -5.29
C ALA A 32 0.65 10.45 -5.32
N LEU A 33 1.23 9.36 -4.82
CA LEU A 33 2.67 9.07 -4.91
C LEU A 33 3.15 9.04 -6.37
N LYS A 34 2.45 8.27 -7.21
CA LYS A 34 2.76 8.17 -8.65
C LYS A 34 2.62 9.51 -9.38
N GLN A 35 1.62 10.33 -9.03
CA GLN A 35 1.47 11.67 -9.59
C GLN A 35 2.59 12.62 -9.15
N ALA A 36 3.01 12.59 -7.88
CA ALA A 36 4.19 13.32 -7.44
C ALA A 36 5.45 12.84 -8.18
N GLY A 37 5.59 11.54 -8.43
CA GLY A 37 6.69 10.99 -9.22
C GLY A 37 6.68 11.44 -10.67
N HIS A 38 5.49 11.56 -11.27
CA HIS A 38 5.33 12.11 -12.61
C HIS A 38 5.75 13.58 -12.72
N GLU A 39 5.51 14.39 -11.68
CA GLU A 39 5.99 15.77 -11.64
C GLU A 39 7.54 15.83 -11.66
N ILE A 40 8.20 14.93 -10.94
CA ILE A 40 9.67 14.80 -10.99
C ILE A 40 10.13 14.36 -12.38
N TYR A 41 9.45 13.38 -13.00
CA TYR A 41 9.74 12.97 -14.38
C TYR A 41 9.64 14.14 -15.36
N LEU A 42 8.56 14.93 -15.30
CA LEU A 42 8.37 16.09 -16.17
C LEU A 42 9.41 17.18 -15.90
N LYS A 43 9.83 17.39 -14.65
CA LYS A 43 10.91 18.33 -14.34
C LYS A 43 12.22 17.95 -15.05
N ILE A 44 12.54 16.66 -15.09
CA ILE A 44 13.79 16.15 -15.64
C ILE A 44 13.74 16.02 -17.17
N PHE A 45 12.69 15.38 -17.68
CA PHE A 45 12.59 14.98 -19.08
C PHE A 45 11.60 15.82 -19.88
N GLY A 46 10.68 16.56 -19.23
CA GLY A 46 9.54 17.22 -19.88
C GLY A 46 9.93 18.09 -21.07
N LYS A 47 11.00 18.88 -20.94
CA LYS A 47 11.52 19.73 -22.02
C LYS A 47 12.05 18.93 -23.23
N TYR A 48 12.47 17.69 -23.02
CA TYR A 48 13.14 16.86 -24.02
C TYR A 48 12.24 15.76 -24.59
N LEU A 49 10.98 15.62 -24.11
CA LEU A 49 10.12 14.49 -24.49
C LEU A 49 9.88 14.39 -25.99
N ASP A 50 9.65 15.53 -26.66
CA ASP A 50 9.40 15.55 -28.10
C ASP A 50 10.64 15.16 -28.90
N ASP A 51 11.82 15.47 -28.40
CA ASP A 51 13.08 15.10 -29.05
C ASP A 51 13.42 13.64 -28.78
N ILE A 52 13.19 13.16 -27.55
CA ILE A 52 13.37 11.74 -27.20
C ILE A 52 12.47 10.85 -28.06
N LYS A 53 11.22 11.27 -28.32
CA LYS A 53 10.27 10.52 -29.17
C LYS A 53 10.67 10.46 -30.64
N LYS A 54 11.55 11.36 -31.12
CA LYS A 54 12.06 11.36 -32.50
C LYS A 54 13.29 10.46 -32.66
N LEU A 55 13.91 10.02 -31.57
CA LEU A 55 15.06 9.12 -31.64
C LEU A 55 14.62 7.73 -32.13
N PRO A 56 15.51 6.96 -32.78
CA PRO A 56 15.27 5.55 -33.06
C PRO A 56 14.89 4.79 -31.79
N GLU A 57 13.96 3.82 -31.89
CA GLU A 57 13.45 3.05 -30.73
C GLU A 57 14.55 2.37 -29.91
N LEU A 58 15.67 2.02 -30.55
CA LEU A 58 16.86 1.45 -29.90
C LEU A 58 17.53 2.41 -28.89
N LEU A 59 17.25 3.71 -28.95
CA LEU A 59 17.85 4.74 -28.10
C LEU A 59 16.97 5.15 -26.91
N PHE A 60 15.79 4.56 -26.75
CA PHE A 60 14.93 4.80 -25.59
C PHE A 60 14.30 3.53 -25.03
N ASN A 61 14.12 3.49 -23.71
CA ASN A 61 13.42 2.44 -22.98
C ASN A 61 12.10 2.98 -22.42
N ARG A 62 11.20 2.06 -22.07
CA ARG A 62 9.98 2.38 -21.32
C ARG A 62 10.16 1.90 -19.88
N THR A 63 10.00 2.81 -18.92
CA THR A 63 10.15 2.51 -17.49
C THR A 63 8.94 2.97 -16.68
N ARG A 64 8.67 2.29 -15.57
CA ARG A 64 7.72 2.72 -14.53
C ARG A 64 8.42 3.29 -13.30
N GLU A 65 9.74 3.35 -13.34
CA GLU A 65 10.59 3.76 -12.22
C GLU A 65 11.75 4.63 -12.71
N ILE A 66 12.10 5.64 -11.94
CA ILE A 66 13.32 6.44 -12.12
C ILE A 66 14.14 6.36 -10.84
N ARG A 67 15.44 6.11 -10.96
CA ARG A 67 16.38 6.25 -9.85
C ARG A 67 17.05 7.61 -9.93
N LEU A 68 17.00 8.36 -8.83
CA LEU A 68 17.60 9.68 -8.72
C LEU A 68 18.68 9.64 -7.65
N ASP A 69 19.88 10.07 -8.01
CA ASP A 69 20.93 10.38 -7.05
C ASP A 69 20.98 11.90 -6.91
N GLY A 70 20.59 12.39 -5.74
CA GLY A 70 20.53 13.81 -5.40
C GLY A 70 21.54 14.21 -4.33
N ILE A 71 21.72 15.52 -4.12
CA ILE A 71 22.63 16.06 -3.12
C ILE A 71 21.85 16.34 -1.83
N GLU A 72 22.25 15.73 -0.72
CA GLU A 72 21.70 16.02 0.61
C GLU A 72 22.58 17.02 1.38
N SER A 73 23.91 16.93 1.21
CA SER A 73 24.88 17.92 1.70
C SER A 73 26.13 17.91 0.81
N PRO A 74 27.09 18.85 0.97
CA PRO A 74 28.33 18.84 0.19
C PRO A 74 29.10 17.51 0.23
N ASN A 75 28.90 16.70 1.28
CA ASN A 75 29.57 15.41 1.48
C ASN A 75 28.58 14.22 1.55
N SER A 76 27.30 14.42 1.25
CA SER A 76 26.30 13.33 1.27
C SER A 76 25.33 13.41 0.09
N SER A 77 24.99 12.24 -0.44
CA SER A 77 23.98 12.06 -1.47
C SER A 77 22.83 11.22 -0.94
N PHE A 78 21.66 11.39 -1.53
CA PHE A 78 20.51 10.52 -1.30
C PHE A 78 20.14 9.83 -2.61
N MET A 79 19.63 8.61 -2.49
CA MET A 79 19.05 7.86 -3.60
C MET A 79 17.54 7.81 -3.43
N LEU A 80 16.80 8.26 -4.44
CA LEU A 80 15.35 8.19 -4.48
C LEU A 80 14.92 7.25 -5.61
N ARG A 81 14.04 6.31 -5.28
CA ARG A 81 13.33 5.48 -6.26
C ARG A 81 11.96 6.12 -6.49
N VAL A 82 11.73 6.63 -7.69
CA VAL A 82 10.51 7.35 -8.07
C VAL A 82 9.61 6.45 -8.89
N GLU A 83 8.43 6.13 -8.36
CA GLU A 83 7.40 5.39 -9.09
C GLU A 83 6.56 6.29 -10.00
N LEU A 84 6.17 5.76 -11.16
CA LEU A 84 5.41 6.47 -12.19
C LEU A 84 4.02 5.85 -12.41
N PRO A 85 3.03 6.63 -12.88
CA PRO A 85 1.67 6.15 -13.08
C PRO A 85 1.54 5.18 -14.26
N ASP A 86 2.44 5.27 -15.24
CA ASP A 86 2.49 4.40 -16.41
C ASP A 86 3.93 4.28 -16.94
N TYR A 87 4.12 3.55 -18.04
CA TYR A 87 5.36 3.47 -18.79
C TYR A 87 5.69 4.82 -19.43
N HIS A 88 6.82 5.38 -19.00
CA HIS A 88 7.37 6.61 -19.55
C HIS A 88 8.61 6.30 -20.38
N VAL A 89 8.78 7.08 -21.45
CA VAL A 89 9.97 6.99 -22.30
C VAL A 89 11.14 7.63 -21.56
N CYS A 90 12.24 6.92 -21.47
CA CYS A 90 13.53 7.41 -20.99
C CYS A 90 14.63 6.99 -21.97
N LEU A 91 15.77 7.68 -21.99
CA LEU A 91 16.89 7.26 -22.85
C LEU A 91 17.35 5.84 -22.47
N ALA A 92 17.69 5.01 -23.46
CA ALA A 92 18.02 3.59 -23.26
C ALA A 92 19.27 3.37 -22.39
N PHE A 93 20.15 4.37 -22.33
CA PHE A 93 21.30 4.39 -21.42
C PHE A 93 20.95 4.84 -20.00
N GLY A 94 19.69 5.20 -19.74
CA GLY A 94 19.17 5.61 -18.44
C GLY A 94 18.71 4.44 -17.55
N THR A 95 18.68 3.21 -18.07
CA THR A 95 18.44 2.00 -17.25
C THR A 95 19.70 1.51 -16.52
N VAL A 96 20.86 2.13 -16.76
CA VAL A 96 22.10 1.85 -16.03
C VAL A 96 22.46 3.05 -15.15
N ILE A 97 22.16 2.91 -13.85
CA ILE A 97 23.01 3.28 -12.71
C ILE A 97 23.69 4.67 -12.77
N GLY A 98 23.31 5.56 -11.85
CA GLY A 98 24.30 6.47 -11.25
C GLY A 98 24.74 7.68 -12.06
N LYS A 99 24.04 8.05 -13.14
CA LYS A 99 24.21 9.41 -13.68
C LYS A 99 23.31 10.36 -12.91
N ASN A 100 23.85 10.79 -11.78
CA ASN A 100 23.43 11.94 -11.00
C ASN A 100 22.64 12.93 -11.87
N PHE A 101 21.33 13.06 -11.62
CA PHE A 101 20.63 14.26 -12.06
C PHE A 101 21.06 15.38 -11.11
N HIS A 102 22.33 15.80 -11.27
CA HIS A 102 22.92 16.92 -10.58
C HIS A 102 22.05 18.14 -10.87
N GLY A 103 21.28 18.55 -9.87
CA GLY A 103 20.32 19.64 -10.02
C GLY A 103 19.10 19.52 -9.12
N LEU A 104 18.79 18.31 -8.62
CA LEU A 104 17.77 18.12 -7.60
C LEU A 104 18.39 17.87 -6.21
N THR A 105 17.89 18.59 -5.22
CA THR A 105 18.24 18.45 -3.80
C THR A 105 17.03 17.97 -3.01
N LYS A 106 17.26 17.46 -1.79
CA LYS A 106 16.16 17.06 -0.89
C LYS A 106 15.26 18.23 -0.50
N ASP A 107 15.77 19.45 -0.65
CA ASP A 107 15.05 20.68 -0.34
C ASP A 107 14.14 21.16 -1.47
N ASP A 108 14.24 20.59 -2.67
CA ASP A 108 13.32 20.90 -3.75
C ASP A 108 11.88 20.53 -3.36
N GLU A 109 10.96 21.48 -3.58
CA GLU A 109 9.55 21.29 -3.22
C GLU A 109 8.91 20.07 -3.90
N ILE A 110 9.34 19.74 -5.13
CA ILE A 110 8.87 18.53 -5.83
C ILE A 110 9.37 17.24 -5.17
N ILE A 111 10.58 17.25 -4.59
CA ILE A 111 11.15 16.10 -3.89
C ILE A 111 10.48 15.95 -2.52
N LYS A 112 10.29 17.05 -1.78
CA LYS A 112 9.54 17.05 -0.51
C LYS A 112 8.11 16.52 -0.71
N LYS A 113 7.43 16.93 -1.76
CA LYS A 113 6.07 16.47 -2.09
C LYS A 113 6.05 14.95 -2.36
N TYR A 114 7.03 14.43 -3.09
CA TYR A 114 7.16 12.99 -3.32
C TYR A 114 7.40 12.23 -2.01
N LEU A 115 8.37 12.66 -1.21
CA LEU A 115 8.71 12.01 0.07
C LEU A 115 7.52 12.04 1.05
N ALA A 116 6.75 13.13 1.08
CA ALA A 116 5.54 13.20 1.89
C ALA A 116 4.44 12.24 1.40
N ALA A 117 4.30 12.07 0.08
CA ALA A 117 3.36 11.11 -0.50
C ALA A 117 3.79 9.66 -0.24
N GLU A 118 5.10 9.38 -0.31
CA GLU A 118 5.70 8.07 -0.03
C GLU A 118 5.46 7.69 1.43
N GLN A 119 5.78 8.59 2.36
CA GLN A 119 5.50 8.38 3.79
C GLN A 119 4.01 8.14 4.05
N ALA A 120 3.13 8.92 3.43
CA ALA A 120 1.68 8.76 3.62
C ALA A 120 1.16 7.42 3.07
N TYR A 121 1.75 6.90 1.99
CA TYR A 121 1.45 5.57 1.46
C TYR A 121 1.98 4.48 2.41
N ASP A 122 3.23 4.58 2.85
CA ASP A 122 3.87 3.61 3.75
C ASP A 122 3.17 3.53 5.11
N ASP A 123 2.72 4.67 5.66
CA ASP A 123 1.96 4.73 6.89
C ASP A 123 0.64 3.97 6.76
N GLU A 124 -0.10 4.20 5.68
CA GLU A 124 -1.39 3.54 5.45
C GLU A 124 -1.22 2.04 5.17
N PHE A 125 -0.18 1.67 4.41
CA PHE A 125 0.18 0.28 4.16
C PHE A 125 0.61 -0.44 5.44
N SER A 126 1.32 0.26 6.33
CA SER A 126 1.73 -0.26 7.65
C SER A 126 0.54 -0.50 8.57
N LYS A 127 -0.44 0.43 8.60
CA LYS A 127 -1.70 0.22 9.33
C LYS A 127 -2.46 -0.99 8.81
N MET A 128 -2.55 -1.15 7.49
CA MET A 128 -3.21 -2.31 6.88
C MET A 128 -2.51 -3.63 7.23
N LYS A 129 -1.17 -3.66 7.18
CA LYS A 129 -0.37 -4.82 7.63
C LYS A 129 -0.62 -5.14 9.10
N GLN A 130 -0.67 -4.13 9.96
CA GLN A 130 -0.93 -4.33 11.38
C GLN A 130 -2.35 -4.86 11.61
N ALA A 131 -3.35 -4.26 11.00
CA ALA A 131 -4.75 -4.71 11.08
C ALA A 131 -4.92 -6.15 10.56
N ARG A 132 -4.22 -6.51 9.48
CA ARG A 132 -4.17 -7.90 8.98
C ARG A 132 -3.60 -8.86 10.03
N ARG A 133 -2.46 -8.52 10.64
CA ARG A 133 -1.84 -9.36 11.69
C ARG A 133 -2.77 -9.52 12.89
N ASP A 134 -3.40 -8.44 13.32
CA ASP A 134 -4.33 -8.46 14.46
C ASP A 134 -5.56 -9.33 14.15
N ALA A 135 -6.13 -9.20 12.94
CA ALA A 135 -7.22 -10.04 12.46
C ALA A 135 -6.79 -11.51 12.33
N GLU A 136 -5.57 -11.78 11.88
CA GLU A 136 -5.04 -13.15 11.76
C GLU A 136 -4.89 -13.81 13.13
N VAL A 137 -4.32 -13.10 14.10
CA VAL A 137 -4.23 -13.55 15.49
C VAL A 137 -5.63 -13.81 16.07
N MET A 138 -6.57 -12.89 15.85
CA MET A 138 -7.96 -13.05 16.27
C MET A 138 -8.63 -14.29 15.68
N LEU A 139 -8.55 -14.45 14.36
CA LEU A 139 -9.16 -15.58 13.67
C LEU A 139 -8.47 -16.91 14.03
N SER A 140 -7.18 -16.91 14.33
CA SER A 140 -6.45 -18.12 14.74
C SER A 140 -6.99 -18.73 16.04
N GLY A 141 -7.44 -17.89 16.98
CA GLY A 141 -8.05 -18.31 18.24
C GLY A 141 -9.52 -18.71 18.13
N ILE A 142 -10.16 -18.48 16.97
CA ILE A 142 -11.59 -18.70 16.77
C ILE A 142 -11.79 -19.92 15.88
N ASN A 143 -12.55 -20.89 16.37
CA ASN A 143 -12.80 -22.14 15.65
C ASN A 143 -14.25 -22.29 15.16
N THR A 144 -15.16 -21.39 15.56
CA THR A 144 -16.56 -21.38 15.10
C THR A 144 -17.10 -19.97 14.86
N PHE A 145 -18.05 -19.84 13.94
CA PHE A 145 -18.76 -18.57 13.70
C PHE A 145 -19.55 -18.09 14.92
N LYS A 146 -20.14 -19.00 15.71
CA LYS A 146 -20.80 -18.62 16.98
C LYS A 146 -19.83 -17.93 17.95
N GLN A 147 -18.58 -18.40 18.03
CA GLN A 147 -17.56 -17.73 18.84
C GLN A 147 -17.15 -16.39 18.23
N LEU A 148 -17.01 -16.35 16.90
CA LEU A 148 -16.74 -15.10 16.18
C LEU A 148 -17.80 -14.05 16.47
N TRP A 149 -19.09 -14.34 16.28
CA TRP A 149 -20.16 -13.38 16.51
C TRP A 149 -20.36 -13.02 17.97
N LYS A 150 -19.97 -13.90 18.91
CA LYS A 150 -19.98 -13.54 20.33
C LYS A 150 -18.88 -12.54 20.68
N LEU A 151 -17.71 -12.69 20.07
CA LEU A 151 -16.54 -11.85 20.35
C LEU A 151 -16.51 -10.60 19.47
N TRP A 152 -17.04 -10.69 18.26
CA TRP A 152 -17.01 -9.69 17.20
C TRP A 152 -18.31 -9.68 16.40
N PRO A 153 -19.45 -9.29 17.03
CA PRO A 153 -20.76 -9.27 16.37
C PRO A 153 -20.77 -8.45 15.07
N GLU A 154 -20.01 -7.35 15.03
CA GLU A 154 -19.98 -6.41 13.90
C GLU A 154 -19.43 -7.04 12.63
N SER A 155 -18.52 -8.01 12.77
CA SER A 155 -17.96 -8.74 11.63
C SER A 155 -18.99 -9.63 10.90
N GLN A 156 -20.16 -9.88 11.49
CA GLN A 156 -21.22 -10.67 10.87
C GLN A 156 -21.72 -10.05 9.56
N SER A 157 -21.72 -8.72 9.48
CA SER A 157 -22.08 -7.97 8.27
C SER A 157 -21.19 -8.30 7.05
N LEU A 158 -19.89 -8.58 7.29
CA LEU A 158 -18.90 -8.87 6.25
C LEU A 158 -18.65 -10.36 6.07
N LEU A 159 -18.60 -11.10 7.19
CA LEU A 159 -18.10 -12.48 7.24
C LEU A 159 -19.22 -13.51 7.37
N GLY A 160 -20.47 -13.09 7.59
CA GLY A 160 -21.64 -13.96 7.73
C GLY A 160 -21.83 -14.94 6.58
N LYS A 161 -21.42 -14.54 5.37
CA LYS A 161 -21.45 -15.37 4.16
C LYS A 161 -20.63 -16.67 4.26
N PHE A 162 -19.61 -16.71 5.13
CA PHE A 162 -18.76 -17.88 5.33
C PHE A 162 -19.35 -18.89 6.34
N GLU A 163 -20.39 -18.52 7.10
CA GLU A 163 -20.97 -19.37 8.16
C GLU A 163 -21.66 -20.64 7.64
N ASN A 164 -21.97 -20.72 6.35
CA ASN A 164 -22.59 -21.91 5.78
C ASN A 164 -21.57 -22.99 5.33
N GLN A 165 -20.27 -22.83 5.64
CA GLN A 165 -19.18 -23.72 5.20
C GLN A 165 -18.54 -24.52 6.37
N ASP A 166 -19.23 -25.58 6.83
CA ASP A 166 -18.90 -26.70 7.78
C ASP A 166 -17.96 -26.62 9.02
N LYS A 167 -18.37 -27.35 10.10
CA LYS A 167 -18.06 -27.48 11.60
C LYS A 167 -16.71 -28.15 12.02
N PRO A 168 -16.05 -28.06 13.24
CA PRO A 168 -16.28 -27.33 14.54
C PRO A 168 -15.05 -26.85 15.46
N ASN A 169 -15.37 -26.04 16.51
CA ASN A 169 -14.97 -25.91 17.96
C ASN A 169 -13.65 -25.36 18.62
N TYR A 170 -13.87 -24.47 19.64
CA TYR A 170 -13.12 -24.07 20.88
C TYR A 170 -11.99 -22.98 20.87
N PRO A 171 -11.74 -22.21 21.97
CA PRO A 171 -11.60 -20.74 21.92
C PRO A 171 -10.23 -20.18 22.37
N LEU A 172 -9.89 -18.97 21.89
CA LEU A 172 -9.00 -17.98 22.51
C LEU A 172 -9.37 -16.56 22.01
N VAL A 173 -9.46 -15.59 22.94
CA VAL A 173 -9.84 -14.19 22.67
C VAL A 173 -8.59 -13.30 22.75
N PRO A 174 -8.25 -12.49 21.74
CA PRO A 174 -7.28 -11.41 21.87
C PRO A 174 -7.92 -10.03 22.07
N GLN A 175 -7.19 -9.15 22.74
CA GLN A 175 -7.69 -7.93 23.42
C GLN A 175 -7.91 -6.66 22.56
N ASN A 176 -7.90 -6.71 21.21
CA ASN A 176 -7.77 -5.46 20.42
C ASN A 176 -8.84 -5.19 19.34
N ILE A 177 -10.10 -5.52 19.63
CA ILE A 177 -11.22 -5.46 18.67
C ILE A 177 -11.56 -4.03 18.22
N VAL A 178 -11.38 -3.01 19.07
CA VAL A 178 -11.66 -1.61 18.75
C VAL A 178 -10.77 -1.09 17.60
N ASN A 179 -9.48 -1.41 17.64
CA ASN A 179 -8.53 -1.01 16.61
C ASN A 179 -8.80 -1.72 15.27
N ILE A 180 -9.25 -2.98 15.33
CA ILE A 180 -9.68 -3.76 14.17
C ILE A 180 -10.94 -3.12 13.54
N ASN A 181 -11.95 -2.76 14.33
CA ASN A 181 -13.18 -2.15 13.80
C ASN A 181 -12.92 -0.83 13.08
N ALA A 182 -12.12 0.06 13.68
CA ALA A 182 -11.76 1.34 13.08
C ALA A 182 -10.99 1.17 11.77
N ALA A 183 -10.05 0.23 11.75
CA ALA A 183 -9.23 -0.13 10.59
C ALA A 183 -10.07 -0.64 9.40
N PHE A 184 -11.08 -1.47 9.66
CA PHE A 184 -11.94 -2.05 8.62
C PHE A 184 -13.21 -1.24 8.34
N GLY A 185 -13.38 -0.06 8.97
CA GLY A 185 -14.56 0.78 8.75
C GLY A 185 -15.86 0.20 9.31
N LEU A 186 -15.76 -0.74 10.25
CA LEU A 186 -16.88 -1.31 10.97
C LEU A 186 -17.37 -0.35 12.06
N PRO A 187 -18.63 -0.49 12.54
CA PRO A 187 -19.11 0.25 13.69
C PRO A 187 -18.18 0.08 14.90
N VAL A 188 -17.83 1.18 15.56
CA VAL A 188 -17.08 1.18 16.81
C VAL A 188 -18.06 1.57 17.90
N GLU A 189 -18.64 0.59 18.60
CA GLU A 189 -19.49 0.90 19.76
C GLU A 189 -18.60 1.31 20.95
N ASN A 190 -18.79 2.53 21.45
CA ASN A 190 -18.25 2.97 22.73
C ASN A 190 -19.00 2.25 23.85
N ASN A 191 -18.56 1.05 24.21
CA ASN A 191 -19.04 0.42 25.43
C ASN A 191 -18.30 1.08 26.62
N LEU A 192 -19.07 1.87 27.38
CA LEU A 192 -18.76 2.35 28.74
C LEU A 192 -18.33 1.21 29.67
#